data_AF-A0A920J3W4-F1
#
_entry.id   AF-A0A920J3W4-F1
#
_cell.length_a   1.000
_cell.length_b   1.000
_cell.length_c   1.000
_cell.angle_alpha   90.00
_cell.angle_beta   90.00
_cell.angle_gamma   90.00
#
_symmetry.space_group_name_H-M   'P 1'
#
loop_
_entity.id
_entity.type
_entity.pdbx_description
1 polymer ?
#
loop_
_entity_poly.entity_id
_entity_poly.type
_entity_poly.pdbx_seq_one_letter_code
_entity_poly.pdbx_strand_id
1 'polypeptide(L)'
;MDTKEFKATTSYFKSDINEANYHSVTFKDLKPDTLYAYRVGDGINWTEYYHFKTASDRPRPFSFIYFGDAQNEVRTTGQEFLGGF
;
A
#
# COMPACT_ATOMS: atom_id res chain seq x y z
N MET A 1 14.90 4.50 15.14
CA MET A 1 14.38 3.98 13.86
C MET A 1 14.70 5.03 12.83
N ASP A 2 15.52 4.69 11.83
CA ASP A 2 15.85 5.64 10.77
C ASP A 2 14.63 5.78 9.85
N THR A 3 14.07 6.99 9.78
CA THR A 3 12.94 7.30 8.92
C THR A 3 13.46 7.95 7.65
N LYS A 4 12.99 7.48 6.50
CA LYS A 4 13.36 8.03 5.19
C LYS A 4 12.12 8.54 4.48
N GLU A 5 12.16 9.80 4.07
CA GLU A 5 11.07 10.43 3.35
C GLU A 5 11.28 10.35 1.84
N PHE A 6 10.18 10.16 1.11
CA PHE A 6 10.16 10.07 -0.33
C PHE A 6 9.03 10.97 -0.86
N LYS A 7 9.34 11.83 -1.82
CA LYS A 7 8.31 12.61 -2.51
C LYS A 7 7.52 11.70 -3.45
N ALA A 8 6.20 11.76 -3.36
CA ALA A 8 5.32 11.07 -4.29
C ALA A 8 5.36 11.70 -5.68
N THR A 9 5.27 10.86 -6.70
CA THR A 9 4.91 11.29 -8.05
C THR A 9 3.40 11.45 -8.09
N THR A 10 2.92 12.60 -8.58
CA THR A 10 1.50 12.93 -8.63
C THR A 10 1.04 12.96 -10.07
N SER A 11 0.02 12.17 -10.39
CA SER A 11 -0.65 12.17 -11.68
C SER A 11 -2.06 12.70 -11.51
N TYR A 12 -2.39 13.78 -12.21
CA TYR A 12 -3.74 14.32 -12.26
C TYR A 12 -4.60 13.49 -13.20
N PHE A 13 -5.82 13.22 -12.78
CA PHE A 13 -6.80 12.48 -13.54
C PHE A 13 -8.13 13.23 -13.54
N LYS A 14 -8.75 13.31 -14.72
CA LYS A 14 -10.07 13.90 -14.91
C LYS A 14 -10.91 12.96 -15.76
N SER A 15 -12.09 12.67 -15.25
CA SER A 15 -13.15 11.94 -15.95
C SER A 15 -14.40 12.81 -16.05
N ASP A 16 -15.42 12.30 -16.72
CA ASP A 16 -16.73 12.97 -16.84
C ASP A 16 -17.49 13.04 -15.50
N ILE A 17 -17.06 12.25 -14.49
CA ILE A 17 -17.74 12.16 -13.20
C ILE A 17 -16.94 12.73 -12.02
N ASN A 18 -15.60 12.80 -12.13
CA ASN A 18 -14.75 13.32 -11.06
C ASN A 18 -13.33 13.68 -11.53
N GLU A 19 -12.66 14.46 -10.68
CA GLU A 19 -11.25 14.78 -10.79
C GLU A 19 -10.50 14.24 -9.55
N ALA A 20 -9.28 13.78 -9.75
CA ALA A 20 -8.46 13.20 -8.68
C ALA A 20 -6.96 13.43 -8.93
N ASN A 21 -6.20 13.49 -7.84
CA ASN A 21 -4.75 13.38 -7.87
C ASN A 21 -4.34 12.00 -7.33
N TYR A 22 -3.61 11.24 -8.14
CA TYR A 22 -3.05 9.96 -7.73
C TYR A 22 -1.60 10.16 -7.32
N HIS A 23 -1.29 9.84 -6.07
CA HIS A 23 0.06 9.93 -5.51
C HIS A 23 0.67 8.53 -5.44
N SER A 24 1.87 8.37 -5.99
CA SER A 24 2.56 7.08 -6.03
C SER A 24 4.03 7.21 -5.66
N VAL A 25 4.51 6.22 -4.91
CA VAL A 25 5.91 6.07 -4.49
C VAL A 25 6.32 4.62 -4.74
N THR A 26 7.51 4.42 -5.30
CA THR A 26 8.12 3.09 -5.42
C THR A 26 9.31 3.02 -4.47
N PHE A 27 9.18 2.23 -3.40
CA PHE A 27 10.31 1.89 -2.55
C PHE A 27 11.19 0.87 -3.27
N LYS A 28 12.49 1.16 -3.37
CA LYS A 28 13.49 0.29 -4.01
C LYS A 28 14.49 -0.19 -2.97
N ASP A 29 15.23 -1.25 -3.33
CA ASP A 29 16.34 -1.79 -2.54
C ASP A 29 15.94 -2.20 -1.11
N LEU A 30 14.69 -2.64 -0.95
CA LEU A 30 14.21 -3.19 0.31
C LEU A 30 14.83 -4.55 0.56
N LYS A 31 15.23 -4.81 1.81
CA LYS A 31 15.66 -6.14 2.24
C LYS A 31 14.50 -7.13 2.08
N PRO A 32 14.73 -8.32 1.48
CA PRO A 32 13.73 -9.39 1.39
C PRO A 32 13.25 -9.87 2.77
N ASP A 33 12.07 -10.51 2.81
CA ASP A 33 11.47 -11.12 4.01
C ASP A 33 11.43 -10.20 5.25
N THR A 34 11.35 -8.89 5.03
CA THR A 34 11.47 -7.86 6.07
C THR A 34 10.17 -7.08 6.20
N LEU A 35 9.72 -6.90 7.44
CA LEU A 35 8.58 -6.07 7.81
C LEU A 35 8.98 -4.60 7.82
N TYR A 36 8.24 -3.77 7.08
CA TYR A 36 8.38 -2.33 7.05
C TYR A 36 7.11 -1.65 7.52
N ALA A 37 7.28 -0.47 8.12
CA ALA A 37 6.20 0.46 8.43
C ALA A 37 6.31 1.69 7.52
N TYR A 38 5.19 2.20 7.04
CA TYR A 38 5.12 3.46 6.30
C TYR A 38 3.88 4.26 6.70
N ARG A 39 3.92 5.56 6.44
CA ARG A 39 2.77 6.46 6.56
C ARG A 39 2.81 7.48 5.44
N VAL A 40 1.66 8.06 5.12
CA VAL A 40 1.52 9.05 4.05
C VAL A 40 1.07 10.37 4.67
N GLY A 41 1.56 11.49 4.15
CA GLY A 41 1.20 12.81 4.66
C GLY A 41 1.65 13.93 3.73
N ASP A 42 1.15 15.12 4.02
CA ASP A 42 1.44 16.37 3.30
C ASP A 42 2.59 17.18 3.93
N GLY A 43 3.25 16.61 4.94
CA GLY A 43 4.29 17.25 5.75
C GLY A 43 3.77 17.78 7.10
N ILE A 44 2.47 18.04 7.22
CA ILE A 44 1.83 18.54 8.45
C ILE A 44 0.91 17.46 9.01
N ASN A 45 0.01 16.95 8.16
CA ASN A 45 -0.95 15.91 8.47
C ASN A 45 -0.44 14.57 7.98
N TRP A 46 -0.65 13.53 8.78
CA TRP A 46 -0.14 12.19 8.52
C TRP A 46 -1.16 11.13 8.89
N THR A 47 -1.21 10.06 8.11
CA THR A 47 -1.97 8.86 8.46
C THR A 47 -1.36 8.15 9.67
N GLU A 48 -2.09 7.15 10.17
CA GLU A 48 -1.49 6.10 10.99
C GLU A 48 -0.39 5.33 10.21
N TYR A 49 0.36 4.51 10.94
CA TYR A 49 1.35 3.62 10.33
C TYR A 49 0.68 2.40 9.74
N TYR A 50 0.95 2.15 8.47
CA TYR A 50 0.64 0.91 7.77
C TYR A 50 1.87 0.03 7.70
N HIS A 51 1.67 -1.28 7.65
CA HIS A 51 2.75 -2.26 7.61
C HIS A 51 2.61 -3.15 6.38
N PHE A 52 3.75 -3.53 5.81
CA PHE A 52 3.82 -4.56 4.80
C PHE A 52 5.11 -5.36 4.95
N LYS A 53 5.05 -6.64 4.57
CA LYS A 53 6.21 -7.50 4.54
C LYS A 53 6.64 -7.71 3.10
N THR A 54 7.92 -7.50 2.84
CA THR A 54 8.51 -7.80 1.52
C THR A 54 8.57 -9.30 1.28
N ALA A 55 8.46 -9.68 0.00
CA ALA A 55 8.62 -11.07 -0.41
C ALA A 55 10.01 -11.61 -0.06
N SER A 56 10.10 -12.93 0.09
CA SER A 56 11.36 -13.66 0.22
C SER A 56 12.12 -13.66 -1.11
N ASP A 57 13.45 -13.63 -1.06
CA ASP A 57 14.34 -13.81 -2.21
C ASP A 57 14.49 -15.27 -2.65
N ARG A 58 13.90 -16.18 -1.88
CA ARG A 58 13.83 -17.62 -2.14
C ARG A 58 12.39 -18.09 -2.26
N PRO A 59 12.11 -19.16 -3.04
CA PRO A 59 10.79 -19.78 -3.07
C PRO A 59 10.34 -20.18 -1.67
N ARG A 60 9.21 -19.64 -1.25
CA ARG A 60 8.51 -20.01 -0.01
C ARG A 60 7.04 -20.23 -0.35
N PRO A 61 6.36 -21.18 0.30
CA PRO A 61 4.91 -21.26 0.21
C PRO A 61 4.30 -19.91 0.57
N PHE A 62 3.34 -19.45 -0.23
CA PHE A 62 2.57 -18.24 0.03
C PHE A 62 1.11 -18.50 -0.28
N SER A 63 0.25 -17.70 0.32
CA SER A 63 -1.18 -17.71 0.07
C SER A 63 -1.57 -16.36 -0.52
N PHE A 64 -2.55 -16.37 -1.40
CA PHE A 64 -3.16 -15.16 -1.94
C PHE A 64 -4.66 -15.41 -2.04
N ILE A 65 -5.42 -14.32 -1.95
CA ILE A 65 -6.87 -14.36 -2.12
C ILE A 65 -7.16 -13.96 -3.55
N TYR A 66 -8.02 -14.73 -4.22
CA TYR A 66 -8.52 -14.42 -5.56
C TYR A 66 -10.04 -14.29 -5.50
N PHE A 67 -10.56 -13.12 -5.84
CA PHE A 67 -11.99 -12.83 -5.89
C PHE A 67 -12.32 -12.04 -7.17
N GLY A 68 -13.54 -12.23 -7.69
CA GLY A 68 -14.06 -11.54 -8.87
C GLY A 68 -15.30 -10.71 -8.52
N ASP A 69 -15.50 -9.64 -9.29
CA ASP A 69 -16.58 -8.64 -9.16
C ASP A 69 -16.77 -8.08 -7.73
N ALA A 70 -15.83 -7.21 -7.36
CA ALA A 70 -15.78 -6.56 -6.05
C ALA A 70 -16.64 -5.27 -6.00
N GLN A 71 -17.63 -5.13 -6.88
CA GLN A 71 -18.48 -3.95 -6.91
C GLN A 71 -19.46 -3.99 -5.72
N ASN A 72 -19.11 -3.23 -4.68
CA ASN A 72 -19.98 -2.57 -3.69
C ASN A 72 -19.84 -2.95 -2.20
N GLU A 73 -19.07 -3.97 -1.79
CA GLU A 73 -18.93 -4.32 -0.34
C GLU A 73 -17.47 -4.59 0.13
N VAL A 74 -16.46 -4.01 -0.52
CA VAL A 74 -15.04 -4.31 -0.23
C VAL A 74 -14.48 -3.62 1.02
N ARG A 75 -15.20 -2.62 1.56
CA ARG A 75 -14.64 -1.71 2.58
C ARG A 75 -14.28 -2.40 3.90
N THR A 76 -15.04 -3.39 4.34
CA THR A 76 -14.80 -4.07 5.63
C THR A 76 -14.03 -5.38 5.43
N THR A 77 -14.36 -6.12 4.38
CA THR A 77 -13.81 -7.44 4.08
C THR A 77 -12.30 -7.40 3.76
N GLY A 78 -11.80 -6.35 3.09
CA GLY A 78 -10.39 -6.27 2.69
C GLY A 78 -9.39 -6.03 3.82
N GLN A 79 -9.78 -5.31 4.88
CA GLN A 79 -8.89 -5.04 6.02
C GLN A 79 -8.71 -6.26 6.93
N GLU A 80 -9.75 -7.07 7.15
CA GLU A 80 -9.65 -8.30 7.95
C GLU A 80 -8.70 -9.32 7.31
N PHE A 81 -8.68 -9.41 5.98
CA PHE A 81 -7.81 -10.35 5.28
C PHE A 81 -6.32 -10.00 5.30
N LEU A 82 -5.96 -8.72 5.49
CA LEU A 82 -4.56 -8.32 5.64
C LEU A 82 -4.04 -8.46 7.08
N GLY A 83 -4.93 -8.68 8.06
CA GLY A 83 -4.57 -8.92 9.46
C GLY A 83 -4.25 -10.38 9.81
N GLY A 84 -4.44 -11.31 8.86
CA GLY A 84 -4.30 -12.76 9.08
C GLY A 84 -3.11 -13.44 8.39
N PHE A 85 -2.19 -12.70 7.77
CA PHE A 85 -1.00 -13.23 7.09
C PHE A 85 0.30 -12.58 7.59
#